data_AF-A0A3M2BM98-F1
#
_entry.id   AF-A0A3M2BM98-F1
#
_cell.length_a   1.000
_cell.length_b   1.000
_cell.length_c   1.000
_cell.angle_alpha   90.00
_cell.angle_beta   90.00
_cell.angle_gamma   90.00
#
_symmetry.space_group_name_H-M   'P 1'
#
loop_
_entity.id
_entity.type
_entity.pdbx_description
1 polymer ?
#
loop_
_entity_poly.entity_id
_entity_poly.type
_entity_poly.pdbx_seq_one_letter_code
_entity_poly.pdbx_strand_id
1 'polypeptide(L)'
;MFFRQIPDPHLAQYAYLIGCQRTGEALLVDPERDVDRYLELAAEEGLRIVGVAETHIHADFLSGARELAERLDVTLYLSAAGGPEWQSEWAQGGRYNVRPLRDGDVFTIGGIELQTLHTPGHTPEHVCFLVVDRGAGANEPIGIFTGDFVFAGDLGRPDLLETAAGQSGAKEPAARALFRSVQRFLELPDHLQVWPAHGAGSACGKALGAVPTSTVGYERRFNAAIAAAGRGEDAFVAAILDGQPEPPLYFGRMKRLNNEGVPLLGALPRPRTLTVNALIERARGNGAVVLDARRDRRAFMRGHVQGSLHAPFDKSFPTIAGSYVEPEQVVYLVIDRDRVDHAVRDLVRIGLDRVAGYVTPAALAAYAEAGGPLRSTEVIDFDGVRRRYRQPDVAVLDVRSAVEYGAGHVEGAINVPHTRLAAQLERIPKDKDVLVYCRSGGRAAAASALLERAGRRVIYVDDDVARWTQPAAVPA
;
A
#
# COMPACT_ATOMS: atom_id res chain seq x y z
N MET A 1 -10.31 -25.79 -14.60
CA MET A 1 -10.54 -24.44 -14.02
C MET A 1 -9.68 -23.39 -14.73
N PHE A 2 -10.18 -22.18 -14.97
CA PHE A 2 -9.39 -21.00 -15.31
C PHE A 2 -8.85 -20.34 -14.04
N PHE A 3 -7.63 -19.82 -14.08
CA PHE A 3 -6.98 -19.11 -12.97
C PHE A 3 -6.07 -18.01 -13.51
N ARG A 4 -6.25 -16.78 -13.00
CA ARG A 4 -5.36 -15.65 -13.28
C ARG A 4 -5.09 -14.85 -12.02
N GLN A 5 -3.81 -14.68 -11.70
CA GLN A 5 -3.34 -13.65 -10.76
C GLN A 5 -3.20 -12.33 -11.51
N ILE A 6 -3.69 -11.23 -10.93
CA ILE A 6 -3.72 -9.90 -11.52
C ILE A 6 -2.94 -8.96 -10.58
N PRO A 7 -1.66 -8.69 -10.87
CA PRO A 7 -0.80 -7.91 -9.98
C PRO A 7 -0.95 -6.40 -10.15
N ASP A 8 -0.94 -5.68 -9.03
CA ASP A 8 -0.55 -4.28 -8.96
C ASP A 8 0.91 -4.17 -8.46
N PRO A 9 1.87 -3.80 -9.32
CA PRO A 9 3.28 -3.71 -8.93
C PRO A 9 3.61 -2.51 -8.01
N HIS A 10 2.74 -1.51 -7.89
CA HIS A 10 2.96 -0.31 -7.09
C HIS A 10 2.41 -0.46 -5.66
N LEU A 11 1.23 -1.05 -5.50
CA LEU A 11 0.71 -1.47 -4.19
C LEU A 11 1.29 -2.83 -3.74
N ALA A 12 1.91 -3.56 -4.66
CA ALA A 12 2.35 -4.94 -4.48
C ALA A 12 1.19 -5.87 -4.11
N GLN A 13 0.00 -5.60 -4.65
CA GLN A 13 -1.26 -6.29 -4.40
C GLN A 13 -1.54 -7.33 -5.50
N TYR A 14 -2.25 -8.39 -5.14
CA TYR A 14 -2.70 -9.45 -6.05
C TYR A 14 -4.21 -9.67 -5.89
N ALA A 15 -4.95 -9.36 -6.95
CA ALA A 15 -6.31 -9.86 -7.14
C ALA A 15 -6.28 -11.18 -7.93
N TYR A 16 -7.33 -11.99 -7.83
CA TYR A 16 -7.42 -13.26 -8.55
C TYR A 16 -8.77 -13.44 -9.25
N LEU A 17 -8.74 -13.81 -10.53
CA LEU A 17 -9.91 -14.26 -11.26
C LEU A 17 -9.82 -15.78 -11.44
N ILE A 18 -10.79 -16.51 -10.88
CA ILE A 18 -10.97 -17.95 -11.11
C ILE A 18 -12.28 -18.23 -11.80
N GLY A 19 -12.30 -19.17 -12.75
CA GLY A 19 -13.47 -19.39 -13.61
C GLY A 19 -13.73 -20.83 -13.96
N CYS A 20 -14.99 -21.26 -13.89
CA CYS A 20 -15.40 -22.55 -14.43
C CYS A 20 -15.66 -22.41 -15.93
N GLN A 21 -14.70 -22.80 -16.76
CA GLN A 21 -14.82 -22.71 -18.23
C GLN A 21 -16.03 -23.47 -18.80
N ARG A 22 -16.55 -24.48 -18.09
CA ARG A 22 -17.74 -25.22 -18.51
C ARG A 22 -19.04 -24.42 -18.35
N THR A 23 -19.17 -23.64 -17.27
CA THR A 23 -20.38 -22.83 -17.01
C THR A 23 -20.21 -21.38 -17.43
N GLY A 24 -18.97 -20.92 -17.65
CA GLY A 24 -18.63 -19.52 -17.87
C GLY A 24 -18.65 -18.68 -16.59
N GLU A 25 -18.93 -19.26 -15.41
CA GLU A 25 -19.03 -18.51 -14.16
C GLU A 25 -17.65 -18.28 -13.54
N ALA A 26 -17.43 -17.08 -12.98
CA ALA A 26 -16.17 -16.71 -12.35
C ALA A 26 -16.35 -15.99 -11.00
N LEU A 27 -15.33 -16.12 -10.15
CA LEU A 27 -15.17 -15.44 -8.88
C LEU A 27 -13.94 -14.55 -8.95
N LEU A 28 -14.09 -13.33 -8.46
CA LEU A 28 -12.99 -12.39 -8.26
C LEU A 28 -12.65 -12.32 -6.77
N VAL A 29 -11.38 -12.49 -6.42
CA VAL A 29 -10.89 -12.44 -5.03
C VAL A 29 -10.04 -11.18 -4.85
N ASP A 30 -10.34 -10.42 -3.80
CA ASP A 30 -9.65 -9.18 -3.40
C ASP A 30 -9.46 -8.15 -4.54
N PRO A 31 -10.52 -7.74 -5.25
CA PRO A 31 -10.39 -6.76 -6.32
C PRO A 31 -10.16 -5.34 -5.81
N GLU A 32 -9.39 -4.58 -6.56
CA GLU A 32 -9.26 -3.13 -6.42
C GLU A 32 -10.44 -2.40 -7.11
N ARG A 33 -10.72 -1.14 -6.77
CA ARG A 33 -11.95 -0.45 -7.24
C ARG A 33 -11.99 0.03 -8.70
N ASP A 34 -10.88 0.04 -9.44
CA ASP A 34 -10.90 0.24 -10.90
C ASP A 34 -11.18 -1.10 -11.60
N VAL A 35 -12.46 -1.48 -11.56
CA VAL A 35 -12.95 -2.83 -11.90
C VAL A 35 -13.05 -3.13 -13.39
N ASP A 36 -12.88 -2.11 -14.25
CA ASP A 36 -12.95 -2.24 -15.70
C ASP A 36 -11.98 -3.29 -16.25
N ARG A 37 -10.74 -3.32 -15.74
CA ARG A 37 -9.74 -4.34 -16.16
C ARG A 37 -10.14 -5.78 -15.85
N TYR A 38 -10.92 -6.01 -14.80
CA TYR A 38 -11.38 -7.34 -14.43
C TYR A 38 -12.54 -7.78 -15.33
N LEU A 39 -13.41 -6.84 -15.68
CA LEU A 39 -14.51 -7.07 -16.61
C LEU A 39 -13.99 -7.35 -18.03
N GLU A 40 -12.98 -6.59 -18.47
CA GLU A 40 -12.28 -6.82 -19.74
C GLU A 40 -11.63 -8.20 -19.77
N LEU A 41 -10.84 -8.55 -18.75
CA LEU A 41 -10.21 -9.87 -18.65
C LEU A 41 -11.23 -11.01 -18.64
N ALA A 42 -12.33 -10.88 -17.88
CA ALA A 42 -13.37 -11.90 -17.85
C ALA A 42 -14.03 -12.06 -19.24
N ALA A 43 -14.32 -10.95 -19.94
CA ALA A 43 -14.90 -10.97 -21.27
C ALA A 43 -13.97 -11.62 -22.31
N GLU A 44 -12.67 -11.32 -22.27
CA GLU A 44 -11.64 -11.93 -23.14
C GLU A 44 -11.59 -13.46 -22.99
N GLU A 45 -11.82 -13.96 -21.79
CA GLU A 45 -11.76 -15.38 -21.45
C GLU A 45 -13.14 -16.07 -21.54
N GLY A 46 -14.18 -15.37 -22.01
CA GLY A 46 -15.54 -15.90 -22.12
C GLY A 46 -16.20 -16.20 -20.76
N LEU A 47 -15.78 -15.50 -19.71
CA LEU A 47 -16.25 -15.64 -18.34
C LEU A 47 -17.19 -14.49 -17.94
N ARG A 48 -18.08 -14.78 -16.99
CA ARG A 48 -18.96 -13.83 -16.32
C ARG A 48 -18.69 -13.88 -14.83
N ILE A 49 -18.33 -12.73 -14.25
CA ILE A 49 -18.15 -12.59 -12.81
C ILE A 49 -19.51 -12.71 -12.14
N VAL A 50 -19.70 -13.75 -11.32
CA VAL A 50 -20.95 -14.02 -10.57
C VAL A 50 -20.77 -13.85 -9.07
N GLY A 51 -19.52 -13.68 -8.63
CA GLY A 51 -19.19 -13.52 -7.23
C GLY A 51 -17.93 -12.69 -7.01
N VAL A 52 -17.89 -12.05 -5.85
CA VAL A 52 -16.68 -11.39 -5.33
C VAL A 52 -16.43 -11.88 -3.91
N ALA A 53 -15.21 -12.32 -3.64
CA ALA A 53 -14.77 -12.71 -2.29
C ALA A 53 -13.72 -11.73 -1.78
N GLU A 54 -13.79 -11.42 -0.49
CA GLU A 54 -12.75 -10.66 0.21
C GLU A 54 -12.14 -11.56 1.29
N THR A 55 -10.81 -11.59 1.35
CA THR A 55 -10.09 -12.28 2.44
C THR A 55 -10.19 -11.50 3.75
N HIS A 56 -10.18 -10.17 3.67
CA HIS A 56 -10.28 -9.28 4.82
C HIS A 56 -10.68 -7.85 4.41
N ILE A 57 -10.96 -7.00 5.40
CA ILE A 57 -11.14 -5.55 5.17
C ILE A 57 -9.76 -4.94 4.95
N HIS A 58 -9.43 -4.63 3.69
CA HIS A 58 -8.11 -4.15 3.25
C HIS A 58 -7.71 -2.81 3.89
N ALA A 59 -6.41 -2.63 4.12
CA ALA A 59 -5.85 -1.45 4.80
C ALA A 59 -5.11 -0.50 3.87
N ASP A 60 -4.78 -0.89 2.65
CA ASP A 60 -3.78 -0.22 1.81
C ASP A 60 -4.34 0.22 0.46
N PHE A 61 -5.48 -0.34 0.07
CA PHE A 61 -6.28 0.05 -1.10
C PHE A 61 -7.79 -0.01 -0.81
N LEU A 62 -8.59 0.57 -1.70
CA LEU A 62 -10.04 0.52 -1.68
C LEU A 62 -10.57 -0.63 -2.54
N SER A 63 -11.38 -1.48 -1.92
CA SER A 63 -11.96 -2.65 -2.56
C SER A 63 -12.94 -2.31 -3.67
N GLY A 64 -12.91 -3.13 -4.73
CA GLY A 64 -13.86 -3.12 -5.84
C GLY A 64 -15.13 -3.94 -5.60
N ALA A 65 -15.28 -4.59 -4.44
CA ALA A 65 -16.45 -5.42 -4.15
C ALA A 65 -17.77 -4.64 -4.29
N ARG A 66 -17.83 -3.43 -3.72
CA ARG A 66 -19.01 -2.56 -3.86
C ARG A 66 -19.21 -2.06 -5.30
N GLU A 67 -18.12 -1.70 -5.99
CA GLU A 67 -18.20 -1.23 -7.36
C GLU A 67 -18.77 -2.31 -8.31
N LEU A 68 -18.43 -3.58 -8.07
CA LEU A 68 -18.99 -4.72 -8.80
C LEU A 68 -20.44 -4.99 -8.42
N ALA A 69 -20.79 -4.96 -7.13
CA ALA A 69 -22.16 -5.18 -6.67
C ALA A 69 -23.16 -4.12 -7.15
N GLU A 70 -22.70 -2.90 -7.45
CA GLU A 70 -23.54 -1.84 -8.01
C GLU A 70 -23.70 -1.95 -9.54
N ARG A 71 -22.83 -2.71 -10.21
CA ARG A 71 -22.83 -2.84 -11.67
C ARG A 71 -23.36 -4.19 -12.17
N LEU A 72 -23.23 -5.22 -11.35
CA LEU A 72 -23.51 -6.61 -11.70
C LEU A 72 -24.36 -7.28 -10.63
N ASP A 73 -25.11 -8.31 -11.04
CA ASP A 73 -25.76 -9.23 -10.12
C ASP A 73 -24.74 -10.28 -9.63
N VAL A 74 -24.02 -9.93 -8.56
CA VAL A 74 -22.97 -10.76 -7.95
C VAL A 74 -23.32 -11.15 -6.52
N THR A 75 -22.88 -12.34 -6.11
CA THR A 75 -22.86 -12.71 -4.68
C THR A 75 -21.58 -12.19 -4.03
N LEU A 76 -21.72 -11.49 -2.90
CA LEU A 76 -20.60 -11.03 -2.09
C LEU A 76 -20.29 -12.07 -1.01
N TYR A 77 -19.12 -12.68 -1.09
CA TYR A 77 -18.62 -13.68 -0.15
C TYR A 77 -17.70 -12.98 0.87
N LEU A 78 -18.31 -12.48 1.95
CA LEU A 78 -17.64 -11.64 2.94
C LEU A 78 -17.55 -12.34 4.29
N SER A 79 -16.46 -12.13 5.02
CA SER A 79 -16.30 -12.74 6.34
C SER A 79 -17.32 -12.22 7.35
N ALA A 80 -17.84 -13.14 8.16
CA ALA A 80 -18.62 -12.89 9.37
C ALA A 80 -17.93 -13.46 10.62
N ALA A 81 -16.62 -13.73 10.54
CA ALA A 81 -15.85 -14.41 11.57
C ALA A 81 -15.17 -13.47 12.59
N GLY A 82 -15.12 -12.16 12.33
CA GLY A 82 -14.45 -11.17 13.18
C GLY A 82 -15.28 -10.66 14.37
N GLY A 83 -16.53 -11.12 14.51
CA GLY A 83 -17.47 -10.61 15.51
C GLY A 83 -18.28 -9.40 15.04
N PRO A 84 -19.11 -8.79 15.90
CA PRO A 84 -19.99 -7.68 15.51
C PRO A 84 -19.26 -6.42 15.03
N GLU A 85 -18.05 -6.17 15.54
CA GLU A 85 -17.26 -4.97 15.22
C GLU A 85 -16.42 -5.10 13.95
N TRP A 86 -16.33 -6.30 13.38
CA TRP A 86 -15.54 -6.60 12.19
C TRP A 86 -16.40 -7.28 11.13
N GLN A 87 -17.37 -6.53 10.62
CA GLN A 87 -18.22 -6.89 9.49
C GLN A 87 -18.28 -5.72 8.52
N SER A 88 -18.28 -6.00 7.22
CA SER A 88 -18.44 -4.97 6.19
C SER A 88 -19.81 -4.30 6.31
N GLU A 89 -19.89 -3.19 7.06
CA GLU A 89 -21.12 -2.45 7.38
C GLU A 89 -21.87 -2.02 6.12
N TRP A 90 -21.15 -1.63 5.08
CA TRP A 90 -21.74 -1.19 3.82
C TRP A 90 -22.60 -2.25 3.14
N ALA A 91 -22.31 -3.52 3.39
CA ALA A 91 -22.97 -4.66 2.79
C ALA A 91 -24.19 -5.12 3.62
N GLN A 92 -24.39 -4.55 4.82
CA GLN A 92 -25.52 -4.87 5.69
C GLN A 92 -26.81 -4.22 5.21
N GLY A 93 -27.96 -4.67 5.74
CA GLY A 93 -29.26 -4.03 5.49
C GLY A 93 -30.01 -4.53 4.24
N GLY A 94 -29.56 -5.62 3.61
CA GLY A 94 -30.33 -6.35 2.60
C GLY A 94 -30.37 -5.75 1.19
N ARG A 95 -29.60 -4.70 0.92
CA ARG A 95 -29.48 -4.11 -0.42
C ARG A 95 -28.68 -5.00 -1.38
N TYR A 96 -27.68 -5.71 -0.88
CA TYR A 96 -26.79 -6.54 -1.67
C TYR A 96 -27.00 -8.02 -1.37
N ASN A 97 -26.74 -8.88 -2.35
CA ASN A 97 -26.71 -10.32 -2.17
C ASN A 97 -25.40 -10.72 -1.45
N VAL A 98 -25.43 -10.76 -0.12
CA VAL A 98 -24.29 -11.12 0.71
C VAL A 98 -24.44 -12.54 1.23
N ARG A 99 -23.41 -13.34 1.02
CA ARG A 99 -23.20 -14.60 1.72
C ARG A 99 -22.18 -14.38 2.84
N PRO A 100 -22.64 -14.23 4.10
CA PRO A 100 -21.72 -14.14 5.24
C PRO A 100 -21.00 -15.47 5.42
N LEU A 101 -19.69 -15.43 5.58
CA LEU A 101 -18.85 -16.61 5.67
C LEU A 101 -18.27 -16.82 7.07
N ARG A 102 -18.35 -18.05 7.55
CA ARG A 102 -17.75 -18.54 8.79
C ARG A 102 -16.76 -19.66 8.49
N ASP A 103 -15.99 -20.04 9.50
CA ASP A 103 -15.06 -21.17 9.40
C ASP A 103 -15.80 -22.44 8.93
N GLY A 104 -15.26 -23.09 7.90
CA GLY A 104 -15.81 -24.32 7.33
C GLY A 104 -16.91 -24.13 6.29
N ASP A 105 -17.42 -22.91 6.06
CA ASP A 105 -18.45 -22.68 5.05
C ASP A 105 -17.94 -22.97 3.64
N VAL A 106 -18.76 -23.69 2.87
CA VAL A 106 -18.43 -24.13 1.49
C VAL A 106 -19.37 -23.52 0.47
N PHE A 107 -18.82 -22.98 -0.62
CA PHE A 107 -19.57 -22.48 -1.76
C PHE A 107 -18.95 -22.92 -3.09
N THR A 108 -19.72 -22.78 -4.18
CA THR A 108 -19.29 -23.21 -5.51
C THR A 108 -19.46 -22.12 -6.54
N ILE A 109 -18.61 -22.17 -7.57
CA ILE A 109 -18.63 -21.33 -8.77
C ILE A 109 -18.50 -22.29 -9.95
N GLY A 110 -19.63 -22.64 -10.57
CA GLY A 110 -19.73 -23.79 -11.45
C GLY A 110 -19.16 -25.07 -10.81
N GLY A 111 -18.13 -25.64 -11.42
CA GLY A 111 -17.41 -26.82 -10.93
C GLY A 111 -16.25 -26.54 -9.98
N ILE A 112 -16.09 -25.31 -9.46
CA ILE A 112 -15.02 -24.96 -8.52
C ILE A 112 -15.64 -24.85 -7.13
N GLU A 113 -15.10 -25.57 -6.16
CA GLU A 113 -15.53 -25.51 -4.76
C GLU A 113 -14.53 -24.70 -3.95
N LEU A 114 -15.04 -23.83 -3.09
CA LEU A 114 -14.26 -23.02 -2.17
C LEU A 114 -14.71 -23.32 -0.73
N GLN A 115 -13.76 -23.63 0.15
CA GLN A 115 -13.98 -23.78 1.58
C GLN A 115 -13.31 -22.65 2.34
N THR A 116 -14.06 -22.00 3.22
CA THR A 116 -13.62 -20.88 4.04
C THR A 116 -12.84 -21.39 5.26
N LEU A 117 -11.68 -20.80 5.54
CA LEU A 117 -10.92 -21.01 6.77
C LEU A 117 -10.74 -19.69 7.51
N HIS A 118 -11.27 -19.58 8.73
CA HIS A 118 -11.03 -18.42 9.58
C HIS A 118 -9.59 -18.41 10.08
N THR A 119 -8.86 -17.36 9.73
CA THR A 119 -7.41 -17.24 9.91
C THR A 119 -7.07 -15.89 10.53
N PRO A 120 -7.60 -15.57 11.73
CA PRO A 120 -7.38 -14.28 12.37
C PRO A 120 -5.91 -14.07 12.67
N GLY A 121 -5.48 -12.82 12.61
CA GLY A 121 -4.09 -12.44 12.90
C GLY A 121 -3.75 -11.09 12.31
N HIS A 122 -3.75 -11.01 10.98
CA HIS A 122 -3.64 -9.74 10.27
C HIS A 122 -4.83 -8.82 10.58
N THR A 123 -6.05 -9.38 10.47
CA THR A 123 -7.29 -8.78 10.97
C THR A 123 -8.12 -9.83 11.72
N PRO A 124 -9.07 -9.43 12.57
CA PRO A 124 -9.91 -10.36 13.33
C PRO A 124 -10.85 -11.19 12.45
N GLU A 125 -11.36 -10.61 11.36
CA GLU A 125 -12.26 -11.25 10.40
C GLU A 125 -11.55 -12.07 9.32
N HIS A 126 -10.22 -12.01 9.21
CA HIS A 126 -9.47 -12.57 8.09
C HIS A 126 -9.85 -14.04 7.79
N VAL A 127 -10.15 -14.34 6.53
CA VAL A 127 -10.43 -15.69 6.03
C VAL A 127 -9.52 -16.04 4.86
N CYS A 128 -9.24 -17.33 4.73
CA CYS A 128 -8.62 -17.92 3.56
C CYS A 128 -9.64 -18.78 2.81
N PHE A 129 -9.36 -19.08 1.54
CA PHE A 129 -10.22 -19.92 0.71
C PHE A 129 -9.43 -21.09 0.11
N LEU A 130 -9.71 -22.31 0.57
CA LEU A 130 -9.22 -23.54 -0.05
C LEU A 130 -10.00 -23.81 -1.34
N VAL A 131 -9.31 -24.16 -2.42
CA VAL A 131 -9.92 -24.35 -3.75
C VAL A 131 -9.81 -25.79 -4.21
N VAL A 132 -10.93 -26.39 -4.63
CA VAL A 132 -11.00 -27.73 -5.22
C VAL A 132 -11.60 -27.65 -6.63
N ASP A 133 -10.88 -28.15 -7.65
CA ASP A 133 -11.39 -28.24 -9.03
C ASP A 133 -12.26 -29.50 -9.22
N ARG A 134 -13.45 -29.50 -8.61
CA ARG A 134 -14.42 -30.60 -8.73
C ARG A 134 -14.78 -30.88 -10.20
N GLY A 135 -14.78 -29.84 -11.04
CA GLY A 135 -15.06 -29.92 -12.47
C GLY A 135 -14.06 -30.79 -13.24
N ALA A 136 -12.80 -30.86 -12.79
CA ALA A 136 -11.77 -31.75 -13.30
C ALA A 136 -11.74 -33.13 -12.62
N GLY A 137 -12.65 -33.39 -11.66
CA GLY A 137 -12.71 -34.64 -10.90
C GLY A 137 -11.80 -34.68 -9.65
N ALA A 138 -11.25 -33.54 -9.22
CA ALA A 138 -10.44 -33.47 -8.02
C ALA A 138 -11.27 -33.72 -6.75
N ASN A 139 -10.70 -34.45 -5.80
CA ASN A 139 -11.25 -34.67 -4.46
C ASN A 139 -10.44 -34.00 -3.35
N GLU A 140 -9.29 -33.41 -3.68
CA GLU A 140 -8.39 -32.69 -2.78
C GLU A 140 -8.16 -31.25 -3.29
N PRO A 141 -7.86 -30.29 -2.40
CA PRO A 141 -7.59 -28.93 -2.81
C PRO A 141 -6.29 -28.80 -3.63
N ILE A 142 -6.29 -27.88 -4.58
CA ILE A 142 -5.13 -27.53 -5.41
C ILE A 142 -4.32 -26.37 -4.79
N GLY A 143 -4.98 -25.49 -4.05
CA GLY A 143 -4.35 -24.32 -3.45
C GLY A 143 -5.27 -23.57 -2.50
N ILE A 144 -4.72 -22.51 -1.93
CA ILE A 144 -5.36 -21.66 -0.92
C ILE A 144 -5.09 -20.19 -1.23
N PHE A 145 -6.16 -19.39 -1.30
CA PHE A 145 -6.05 -17.93 -1.24
C PHE A 145 -5.78 -17.56 0.21
N THR A 146 -4.58 -17.04 0.48
CA THR A 146 -4.11 -16.78 1.85
C THR A 146 -4.28 -15.33 2.27
N GLY A 147 -4.77 -14.44 1.40
CA GLY A 147 -4.94 -13.03 1.72
C GLY A 147 -3.65 -12.43 2.29
N ASP A 148 -3.78 -11.70 3.38
CA ASP A 148 -2.66 -11.15 4.16
C ASP A 148 -2.31 -12.01 5.38
N PHE A 149 -2.68 -13.29 5.40
CA PHE A 149 -2.27 -14.22 6.45
C PHE A 149 -0.86 -14.79 6.19
N VAL A 150 -0.68 -15.54 5.09
CA VAL A 150 0.61 -16.14 4.71
C VAL A 150 1.06 -15.59 3.37
N PHE A 151 2.26 -15.03 3.34
CA PHE A 151 2.94 -14.57 2.12
C PHE A 151 4.00 -15.58 1.68
N ALA A 152 4.58 -15.37 0.50
CA ALA A 152 5.82 -16.07 0.13
C ALA A 152 6.97 -15.56 1.00
N GLY A 153 7.38 -16.35 2.00
CA GLY A 153 8.52 -16.07 2.88
C GLY A 153 8.22 -15.25 4.15
N ASP A 154 6.98 -14.82 4.38
CA ASP A 154 6.61 -14.04 5.58
C ASP A 154 5.14 -14.25 5.99
N LEU A 155 4.67 -13.56 7.05
CA LEU A 155 3.28 -13.52 7.52
C LEU A 155 2.74 -12.08 7.54
N GLY A 156 1.42 -11.97 7.58
CA GLY A 156 0.72 -10.72 7.86
C GLY A 156 1.14 -10.07 9.17
N ARG A 157 1.34 -8.76 9.15
CA ARG A 157 1.58 -8.00 10.38
C ARG A 157 0.31 -7.95 11.26
N PRO A 158 0.40 -8.15 12.59
CA PRO A 158 -0.76 -8.13 13.49
C PRO A 158 -0.98 -6.79 14.22
N ASP A 159 -0.20 -5.75 13.93
CA ASP A 159 -0.17 -4.49 14.67
C ASP A 159 -0.93 -3.32 14.00
N LEU A 160 -1.56 -3.53 12.84
CA LEU A 160 -2.25 -2.47 12.10
C LEU A 160 -3.40 -1.83 12.89
N LEU A 161 -4.15 -2.62 13.66
CA LEU A 161 -5.26 -2.10 14.45
C LEU A 161 -4.80 -1.07 15.50
N GLU A 162 -3.66 -1.33 16.13
CA GLU A 162 -3.08 -0.41 17.10
C GLU A 162 -2.40 0.78 16.41
N THR A 163 -1.58 0.51 15.40
CA THR A 163 -0.65 1.50 14.83
C THR A 163 -1.25 2.40 13.74
N ALA A 164 -2.37 2.00 13.13
CA ALA A 164 -3.08 2.76 12.10
C ALA A 164 -4.55 3.04 12.46
N ALA A 165 -5.24 2.12 13.16
CA ALA A 165 -6.64 2.31 13.55
C ALA A 165 -6.84 2.82 14.99
N GLY A 166 -5.77 3.01 15.77
CA GLY A 166 -5.81 3.63 17.10
C GLY A 166 -6.34 2.72 18.23
N GLN A 167 -6.45 1.41 17.99
CA GLN A 167 -6.92 0.44 18.99
C GLN A 167 -5.78 0.02 19.93
N SER A 168 -5.59 0.79 21.01
CA SER A 168 -4.53 0.54 21.99
C SER A 168 -4.62 -0.86 22.60
N GLY A 169 -3.51 -1.61 22.56
CA GLY A 169 -3.41 -2.95 23.15
C GLY A 169 -3.85 -4.09 22.23
N ALA A 170 -4.15 -3.80 20.95
CA ALA A 170 -4.64 -4.80 20.01
C ALA A 170 -3.54 -5.70 19.43
N LYS A 171 -2.27 -5.25 19.38
CA LYS A 171 -1.21 -5.97 18.65
C LYS A 171 -0.84 -7.34 19.25
N GLU A 172 -0.81 -7.47 20.57
CA GLU A 172 -0.46 -8.73 21.23
C GLU A 172 -1.57 -9.78 21.08
N PRO A 173 -2.86 -9.48 21.37
CA PRO A 173 -3.97 -10.39 21.08
C PRO A 173 -4.01 -10.83 19.61
N ALA A 174 -3.75 -9.92 18.67
CA ALA A 174 -3.70 -10.21 17.24
C ALA A 174 -2.52 -11.14 16.89
N ALA A 175 -1.32 -10.93 17.46
CA ALA A 175 -0.18 -11.81 17.28
C ALA A 175 -0.43 -13.23 17.83
N ARG A 176 -1.12 -13.34 18.97
CA ARG A 176 -1.54 -14.63 19.55
C ARG A 176 -2.60 -15.34 18.69
N ALA A 177 -3.53 -14.59 18.10
CA ALA A 177 -4.46 -15.12 17.10
C ALA A 177 -3.74 -15.63 15.85
N LEU A 178 -2.79 -14.85 15.33
CA LEU A 178 -1.97 -15.23 14.19
C LEU A 178 -1.20 -16.54 14.46
N PHE A 179 -0.63 -16.69 15.66
CA PHE A 179 0.04 -17.94 16.06
C PHE A 179 -0.88 -19.17 15.92
N ARG A 180 -2.12 -19.08 16.40
CA ARG A 180 -3.11 -20.18 16.29
C ARG A 180 -3.46 -20.47 14.82
N SER A 181 -3.60 -19.43 14.01
CA SER A 181 -3.82 -19.57 12.56
C SER A 181 -2.65 -20.27 11.87
N VAL A 182 -1.41 -19.95 12.26
CA VAL A 182 -0.20 -20.64 11.78
C VAL A 182 -0.23 -22.13 12.13
N GLN A 183 -0.64 -22.52 13.34
CA GLN A 183 -0.75 -23.94 13.70
C GLN A 183 -1.71 -24.68 12.77
N ARG A 184 -2.88 -24.09 12.47
CA ARG A 184 -3.84 -24.67 11.50
C ARG A 184 -3.26 -24.76 10.09
N PHE A 185 -2.52 -23.74 9.65
CA PHE A 185 -1.86 -23.76 8.34
C PHE A 185 -0.83 -24.88 8.23
N LEU A 186 -0.10 -25.17 9.31
CA LEU A 186 0.88 -26.25 9.37
C LEU A 186 0.27 -27.65 9.27
N GLU A 187 -1.04 -27.81 9.48
CA GLU A 187 -1.75 -29.07 9.28
C GLU A 187 -2.18 -29.32 7.82
N LEU A 188 -2.09 -28.30 6.95
CA LEU A 188 -2.50 -28.41 5.55
C LEU A 188 -1.55 -29.29 4.71
N PRO A 189 -2.03 -29.91 3.61
CA PRO A 189 -1.18 -30.69 2.71
C PRO A 189 -0.06 -29.86 2.09
N ASP A 190 1.14 -30.45 1.97
CA ASP A 190 2.33 -29.74 1.45
C ASP A 190 2.19 -29.26 0.00
N HIS A 191 1.38 -29.95 -0.80
CA HIS A 191 1.23 -29.67 -2.22
C HIS A 191 0.35 -28.45 -2.52
N LEU A 192 -0.36 -27.91 -1.53
CA LEU A 192 -1.23 -26.77 -1.76
C LEU A 192 -0.43 -25.55 -2.17
N GLN A 193 -0.82 -24.95 -3.28
CA GLN A 193 -0.30 -23.64 -3.69
C GLN A 193 -0.77 -22.56 -2.72
N VAL A 194 0.10 -21.59 -2.46
CA VAL A 194 -0.17 -20.41 -1.63
C VAL A 194 -0.32 -19.19 -2.54
N TRP A 195 -1.50 -18.59 -2.51
CA TRP A 195 -1.87 -17.41 -3.30
C TRP A 195 -2.19 -16.22 -2.39
N PRO A 196 -1.18 -15.41 -2.04
CA PRO A 196 -1.35 -14.27 -1.12
C PRO A 196 -2.06 -13.09 -1.79
N ALA A 197 -2.58 -12.14 -1.01
CA ALA A 197 -3.08 -10.86 -1.52
C ALA A 197 -1.95 -9.83 -1.75
N HIS A 198 -0.73 -10.06 -1.24
CA HIS A 198 0.41 -9.17 -1.44
C HIS A 198 1.74 -9.87 -1.71
N GLY A 199 2.71 -9.12 -2.27
CA GLY A 199 4.08 -9.54 -2.55
C GLY A 199 5.14 -8.50 -2.19
N ALA A 200 6.36 -8.69 -2.70
CA ALA A 200 7.52 -7.83 -2.38
C ALA A 200 7.27 -6.33 -2.61
N GLY A 201 7.33 -5.57 -1.52
CA GLY A 201 7.18 -4.12 -1.49
C GLY A 201 5.97 -3.63 -0.70
N SER A 202 5.02 -4.51 -0.34
CA SER A 202 3.87 -4.13 0.47
C SER A 202 4.27 -3.78 1.91
N ALA A 203 3.55 -2.82 2.51
CA ALA A 203 3.68 -2.44 3.92
C ALA A 203 2.85 -3.33 4.88
N CYS A 204 2.11 -4.32 4.35
CA CYS A 204 1.32 -5.29 5.10
C CYS A 204 2.15 -6.43 5.72
N GLY A 205 3.44 -6.53 5.39
CA GLY A 205 4.39 -7.43 6.07
C GLY A 205 5.82 -6.91 6.03
N LYS A 206 6.76 -7.67 6.62
CA LYS A 206 8.11 -7.19 6.92
C LYS A 206 9.09 -7.44 5.77
N ALA A 207 9.06 -8.62 5.16
CA ALA A 207 10.02 -9.07 4.17
C ALA A 207 9.40 -10.03 3.14
N LEU A 208 8.35 -9.57 2.44
CA LEU A 208 7.67 -10.39 1.44
C LEU A 208 8.60 -10.76 0.27
N GLY A 209 8.54 -12.02 -0.15
CA GLY A 209 9.27 -12.55 -1.28
C GLY A 209 8.85 -11.93 -2.61
N ALA A 210 9.81 -11.81 -3.53
CA ALA A 210 9.55 -11.36 -4.90
C ALA A 210 8.95 -12.46 -5.80
N VAL A 211 8.92 -13.70 -5.30
CA VAL A 211 8.23 -14.82 -5.94
C VAL A 211 6.73 -14.66 -5.65
N PRO A 212 5.85 -14.66 -6.67
CA PRO A 212 4.45 -14.27 -6.50
C PRO A 212 3.57 -15.32 -5.81
N THR A 213 4.02 -16.58 -5.77
CA THR A 213 3.29 -17.71 -5.16
C THR A 213 4.27 -18.68 -4.50
N SER A 214 3.77 -19.55 -3.63
CA SER A 214 4.57 -20.59 -2.96
C SER A 214 3.76 -21.88 -2.78
N THR A 215 4.21 -22.77 -1.90
CA THR A 215 3.45 -23.94 -1.44
C THR A 215 3.50 -24.05 0.08
N VAL A 216 2.48 -24.67 0.68
CA VAL A 216 2.44 -24.93 2.12
C VAL A 216 3.71 -25.65 2.58
N GLY A 217 4.17 -26.66 1.84
CA GLY A 217 5.38 -27.41 2.19
C GLY A 217 6.67 -26.60 2.10
N TYR A 218 6.76 -25.65 1.16
CA TYR A 218 7.91 -24.74 1.08
C TYR A 218 7.90 -23.73 2.23
N GLU A 219 6.76 -23.09 2.49
CA GLU A 219 6.62 -22.12 3.58
C GLU A 219 6.87 -22.78 4.95
N ARG A 220 6.34 -23.99 5.19
CA ARG A 220 6.63 -24.77 6.40
C ARG A 220 8.13 -24.96 6.66
N ARG A 221 8.92 -25.16 5.60
CA ARG A 221 10.36 -25.44 5.70
C ARG A 221 11.22 -24.19 5.79
N PHE A 222 10.84 -23.10 5.13
CA PHE A 222 11.74 -21.98 4.87
C PHE A 222 11.21 -20.60 5.26
N ASN A 223 9.92 -20.47 5.61
CA ASN A 223 9.37 -19.20 6.07
C ASN A 223 9.87 -18.89 7.49
N ALA A 224 10.64 -17.82 7.64
CA ALA A 224 11.28 -17.46 8.91
C ALA A 224 10.26 -17.09 10.01
N ALA A 225 9.14 -16.47 9.63
CA ALA A 225 8.07 -16.13 10.56
C ALA A 225 7.33 -17.38 11.06
N ILE A 226 7.09 -18.36 10.18
CA ILE A 226 6.54 -19.68 10.58
C ILE A 226 7.55 -20.45 11.45
N ALA A 227 8.85 -20.40 11.13
CA ALA A 227 9.88 -21.06 11.95
C ALA A 227 9.91 -20.52 13.39
N ALA A 228 9.60 -19.23 13.59
CA ALA A 228 9.47 -18.66 14.93
C ALA A 228 8.34 -19.30 15.74
N ALA A 229 7.25 -19.75 15.10
CA ALA A 229 6.14 -20.43 15.75
C ALA A 229 6.55 -21.79 16.35
N GLY A 230 7.54 -22.47 15.76
CA GLY A 230 8.10 -23.71 16.30
C GLY A 230 8.80 -23.55 17.66
N ARG A 231 9.07 -22.31 18.10
CA ARG A 231 9.70 -21.99 19.39
C ARG A 231 8.69 -21.70 20.52
N GLY A 232 7.40 -21.80 20.24
CA GLY A 232 6.31 -21.48 21.17
C GLY A 232 5.69 -20.11 20.95
N GLU A 233 4.50 -19.90 21.51
CA GLU A 233 3.64 -18.73 21.26
C GLU A 233 4.32 -17.41 21.66
N ASP A 234 4.90 -17.30 22.85
CA ASP A 234 5.52 -16.04 23.30
C ASP A 234 6.75 -15.66 22.45
N ALA A 235 7.54 -16.64 22.03
CA ALA A 235 8.68 -16.43 21.14
C ALA A 235 8.23 -15.98 19.73
N PHE A 236 7.08 -16.48 19.27
CA PHE A 236 6.46 -16.01 18.03
C PHE A 236 5.95 -14.58 18.16
N VAL A 237 5.21 -14.26 19.23
CA VAL A 237 4.66 -12.91 19.49
C VAL A 237 5.78 -11.88 19.52
N ALA A 238 6.87 -12.16 20.24
CA ALA A 238 8.02 -11.27 20.28
C ALA A 238 8.65 -11.08 18.89
N ALA A 239 8.80 -12.16 18.11
CA ALA A 239 9.43 -12.10 16.80
C ALA A 239 8.57 -11.37 15.74
N ILE A 240 7.26 -11.58 15.72
CA ILE A 240 6.36 -11.00 14.71
C ILE A 240 6.09 -9.51 14.94
N LEU A 241 6.15 -9.06 16.20
CA LEU A 241 6.00 -7.65 16.56
C LEU A 241 7.31 -6.86 16.45
N ASP A 242 8.45 -7.55 16.42
CA ASP A 242 9.76 -6.90 16.32
C ASP A 242 10.05 -6.36 14.91
N GLY A 243 10.55 -5.14 14.84
CA GLY A 243 11.06 -4.53 13.61
C GLY A 243 10.00 -4.24 12.54
N GLN A 244 8.72 -4.12 12.91
CA GLN A 244 7.67 -3.73 11.97
C GLN A 244 7.80 -2.24 11.62
N PRO A 245 7.86 -1.86 10.32
CA PRO A 245 7.87 -0.47 9.93
C PRO A 245 6.53 0.18 10.25
N GLU A 246 6.53 1.46 10.57
CA GLU A 246 5.29 2.19 10.83
C GLU A 246 4.41 2.23 9.57
N PRO A 247 3.12 1.83 9.64
CA PRO A 247 2.25 1.88 8.48
C PRO A 247 1.97 3.34 8.09
N PRO A 248 1.74 3.60 6.79
CA PRO A 248 1.25 4.89 6.31
C PRO A 248 -0.07 5.27 6.99
N LEU A 249 -0.25 6.56 7.33
CA LEU A 249 -1.46 6.99 8.06
C LEU A 249 -2.74 6.84 7.26
N TYR A 250 -2.66 6.86 5.92
CA TYR A 250 -3.82 6.67 5.06
C TYR A 250 -4.43 5.27 5.20
N PHE A 251 -3.72 4.31 5.80
CA PHE A 251 -4.26 2.97 6.01
C PHE A 251 -5.51 2.97 6.90
N GLY A 252 -5.54 3.85 7.91
CA GLY A 252 -6.73 4.02 8.76
C GLY A 252 -7.95 4.50 7.95
N ARG A 253 -7.73 5.32 6.92
CA ARG A 253 -8.79 5.75 6.00
C ARG A 253 -9.27 4.60 5.13
N MET A 254 -8.39 3.74 4.62
CA MET A 254 -8.78 2.59 3.79
C MET A 254 -9.59 1.57 4.61
N LYS A 255 -9.13 1.20 5.82
CA LYS A 255 -9.87 0.32 6.73
C LYS A 255 -11.28 0.84 6.98
N ARG A 256 -11.41 2.14 7.28
CA ARG A 256 -12.70 2.79 7.50
C ARG A 256 -13.58 2.73 6.25
N LEU A 257 -13.07 3.14 5.09
CA LEU A 257 -13.85 3.18 3.85
C LEU A 257 -14.24 1.78 3.34
N ASN A 258 -13.37 0.78 3.48
CA ASN A 258 -13.71 -0.60 3.11
C ASN A 258 -14.75 -1.22 4.07
N ASN A 259 -14.80 -0.76 5.33
CA ASN A 259 -15.83 -1.16 6.29
C ASN A 259 -17.17 -0.46 6.05
N GLU A 260 -17.16 0.88 6.07
CA GLU A 260 -18.37 1.74 6.01
C GLU A 260 -18.94 1.86 4.59
N GLY A 261 -18.10 1.63 3.57
CA GLY A 261 -18.50 1.58 2.17
C GLY A 261 -17.67 2.50 1.30
N VAL A 262 -16.96 1.89 0.35
CA VAL A 262 -16.12 2.59 -0.63
C VAL A 262 -16.98 3.55 -1.45
N PRO A 263 -16.60 4.84 -1.61
CA PRO A 263 -17.29 5.74 -2.52
C PRO A 263 -17.22 5.22 -3.96
N LEU A 264 -18.37 5.18 -4.64
CA LEU A 264 -18.42 4.67 -6.02
C LEU A 264 -17.57 5.55 -6.93
N LEU A 265 -16.68 4.91 -7.68
CA LEU A 265 -15.83 5.58 -8.64
C LEU A 265 -16.61 5.96 -9.90
N GLY A 266 -17.49 5.06 -10.37
CA GLY A 266 -18.24 5.23 -11.61
C GLY A 266 -17.36 5.11 -12.85
N ALA A 267 -16.58 6.15 -13.17
CA ALA A 267 -15.63 6.11 -14.29
C ALA A 267 -14.27 6.66 -13.87
N LEU A 268 -13.22 6.17 -14.50
CA LEU A 268 -11.88 6.70 -14.26
C LEU A 268 -11.80 8.18 -14.62
N PRO A 269 -11.18 9.01 -13.76
CA PRO A 269 -10.87 10.39 -14.08
C PRO A 269 -10.11 10.51 -15.41
N ARG A 270 -10.46 11.52 -16.21
CA ARG A 270 -9.79 11.81 -17.49
C ARG A 270 -9.13 13.19 -17.41
N PRO A 271 -7.94 13.30 -16.80
CA PRO A 271 -7.27 14.58 -16.61
C PRO A 271 -6.91 15.21 -17.96
N ARG A 272 -7.16 16.52 -18.09
CA ARG A 272 -6.86 17.26 -19.31
C ARG A 272 -5.40 17.71 -19.33
N THR A 273 -4.77 17.76 -20.51
CA THR A 273 -3.49 18.44 -20.66
C THR A 273 -3.68 19.94 -20.39
N LEU A 274 -2.80 20.54 -19.61
CA LEU A 274 -2.78 21.96 -19.28
C LEU A 274 -1.49 22.63 -19.78
N THR A 275 -1.49 23.96 -19.81
CA THR A 275 -0.23 24.73 -19.77
C THR A 275 0.27 24.80 -18.33
N VAL A 276 1.57 25.04 -18.12
CA VAL A 276 2.14 25.19 -16.77
C VAL A 276 1.49 26.36 -16.03
N ASN A 277 1.26 27.50 -16.70
CA ASN A 277 0.53 28.63 -16.12
C ASN A 277 -0.87 28.24 -15.67
N ALA A 278 -1.64 27.54 -16.52
CA ALA A 278 -2.99 27.11 -16.15
C ALA A 278 -2.99 26.11 -14.98
N LEU A 279 -1.98 25.24 -14.89
CA LEU A 279 -1.81 24.34 -13.75
C LEU A 279 -1.51 25.13 -12.47
N ILE A 280 -0.58 26.09 -12.51
CA ILE A 280 -0.24 26.95 -11.37
C ILE A 280 -1.47 27.72 -10.89
N GLU A 281 -2.20 28.37 -11.80
CA GLU A 281 -3.41 29.12 -11.48
C GLU A 281 -4.47 28.25 -10.81
N ARG A 282 -4.71 27.05 -11.34
CA ARG A 282 -5.72 26.13 -10.83
C ARG A 282 -5.32 25.42 -9.53
N ALA A 283 -4.03 25.32 -9.26
CA ALA A 283 -3.50 24.72 -8.04
C ALA A 283 -3.33 25.74 -6.89
N ARG A 284 -3.78 26.99 -7.05
CA ARG A 284 -3.72 28.02 -6.00
C ARG A 284 -4.59 27.65 -4.80
N GLY A 285 -4.07 27.91 -3.60
CA GLY A 285 -4.76 27.67 -2.33
C GLY A 285 -4.66 26.21 -1.85
N ASN A 286 -5.47 25.87 -0.85
CA ASN A 286 -5.36 24.58 -0.14
C ASN A 286 -6.26 23.48 -0.72
N GLY A 287 -7.22 23.82 -1.58
CA GLY A 287 -8.18 22.88 -2.19
C GLY A 287 -7.60 22.08 -3.37
N ALA A 288 -6.34 22.32 -3.73
CA ALA A 288 -5.67 21.64 -4.83
C ALA A 288 -4.20 21.36 -4.50
N VAL A 289 -3.65 20.38 -5.20
CA VAL A 289 -2.25 19.96 -5.07
C VAL A 289 -1.65 19.65 -6.42
N VAL A 290 -0.38 20.04 -6.59
CA VAL A 290 0.44 19.57 -7.71
C VAL A 290 1.27 18.40 -7.20
N LEU A 291 1.07 17.22 -7.75
CA LEU A 291 1.93 16.06 -7.55
C LEU A 291 2.93 15.97 -8.71
N ASP A 292 4.20 16.21 -8.41
CA ASP A 292 5.28 16.04 -9.37
C ASP A 292 5.79 14.59 -9.35
N ALA A 293 5.47 13.90 -10.44
CA ALA A 293 5.72 12.47 -10.65
C ALA A 293 7.00 12.17 -11.45
N ARG A 294 7.82 13.18 -11.74
CA ARG A 294 9.14 12.97 -12.36
C ARG A 294 9.98 12.03 -11.50
N ARG A 295 10.54 10.97 -12.10
CA ARG A 295 11.35 9.99 -11.37
C ARG A 295 12.73 10.52 -10.95
N ASP A 296 13.30 11.45 -11.71
CA ASP A 296 14.56 12.10 -11.33
C ASP A 296 14.31 13.14 -10.23
N ARG A 297 14.49 12.72 -8.98
CA ARG A 297 14.43 13.61 -7.81
C ARG A 297 15.37 14.81 -7.92
N ARG A 298 16.52 14.69 -8.59
CA ARG A 298 17.44 15.82 -8.78
C ARG A 298 16.86 16.84 -9.76
N ALA A 299 16.10 16.40 -10.76
CA ALA A 299 15.35 17.32 -11.62
C ALA A 299 14.26 18.08 -10.84
N PHE A 300 13.60 17.44 -9.88
CA PHE A 300 12.67 18.12 -8.97
C PHE A 300 13.39 19.18 -8.13
N MET A 301 14.50 18.82 -7.47
CA MET A 301 15.25 19.74 -6.61
C MET A 301 15.86 20.92 -7.38
N ARG A 302 16.24 20.74 -8.65
CA ARG A 302 16.74 21.83 -9.50
C ARG A 302 15.65 22.81 -9.94
N GLY A 303 14.40 22.34 -10.08
CA GLY A 303 13.32 23.15 -10.63
C GLY A 303 11.97 22.46 -10.54
N HIS A 304 11.07 22.98 -9.71
CA HIS A 304 9.70 22.52 -9.54
C HIS A 304 8.72 23.67 -9.35
N VAL A 305 7.42 23.39 -9.51
CA VAL A 305 6.35 24.39 -9.30
C VAL A 305 6.24 24.70 -7.80
N GLN A 306 6.18 25.98 -7.43
CA GLN A 306 6.09 26.37 -6.02
C GLN A 306 4.92 25.66 -5.31
N GLY A 307 5.23 24.99 -4.20
CA GLY A 307 4.26 24.27 -3.39
C GLY A 307 3.82 22.92 -3.96
N SER A 308 4.43 22.42 -5.05
CA SER A 308 4.22 21.04 -5.49
C SER A 308 4.80 20.06 -4.49
N LEU A 309 4.14 18.91 -4.32
CA LEU A 309 4.72 17.75 -3.65
C LEU A 309 5.49 16.91 -4.67
N HIS A 310 6.46 16.14 -4.19
CA HIS A 310 7.19 15.18 -5.02
C HIS A 310 6.79 13.76 -4.64
N ALA A 311 6.20 13.04 -5.60
CA ALA A 311 5.87 11.62 -5.50
C ALA A 311 6.31 10.96 -6.81
N PRO A 312 7.54 10.43 -6.93
CA PRO A 312 8.03 9.86 -8.18
C PRO A 312 7.13 8.72 -8.64
N PHE A 313 6.84 8.63 -9.94
CA PHE A 313 6.01 7.55 -10.49
C PHE A 313 6.80 6.23 -10.55
N ASP A 314 6.91 5.59 -9.39
CA ASP A 314 7.44 4.26 -9.14
C ASP A 314 6.66 3.59 -8.00
N LYS A 315 7.16 2.50 -7.43
CA LYS A 315 6.49 1.77 -6.34
C LYS A 315 6.17 2.62 -5.11
N SER A 316 6.85 3.74 -4.89
CA SER A 316 6.57 4.64 -3.77
C SER A 316 5.42 5.62 -4.04
N PHE A 317 4.96 5.73 -5.29
CA PHE A 317 3.97 6.71 -5.71
C PHE A 317 2.67 6.67 -4.88
N PRO A 318 1.97 5.53 -4.73
CA PRO A 318 0.72 5.48 -3.99
C PRO A 318 0.94 5.77 -2.50
N THR A 319 2.02 5.25 -1.91
CA THR A 319 2.35 5.47 -0.50
C THR A 319 2.59 6.94 -0.20
N ILE A 320 3.36 7.64 -1.04
CA ILE A 320 3.65 9.07 -0.86
C ILE A 320 2.38 9.90 -1.10
N ALA A 321 1.68 9.66 -2.21
CA ALA A 321 0.45 10.37 -2.53
C ALA A 321 -0.61 10.20 -1.43
N GLY A 322 -0.86 8.97 -1.00
CA GLY A 322 -1.82 8.66 0.06
C GLY A 322 -1.46 9.29 1.41
N SER A 323 -0.17 9.46 1.68
CA SER A 323 0.31 10.07 2.92
C SER A 323 0.24 11.60 2.93
N TYR A 324 0.30 12.27 1.76
CA TYR A 324 0.46 13.73 1.68
C TYR A 324 -0.72 14.48 1.06
N VAL A 325 -1.62 13.77 0.37
CA VAL A 325 -2.78 14.36 -0.30
C VAL A 325 -4.05 14.00 0.45
N GLU A 326 -4.85 15.01 0.73
CA GLU A 326 -6.18 14.83 1.30
C GLU A 326 -7.19 14.48 0.19
N PRO A 327 -8.15 13.56 0.42
CA PRO A 327 -9.10 13.11 -0.59
C PRO A 327 -9.94 14.22 -1.25
N GLU A 328 -10.18 15.32 -0.53
CA GLU A 328 -10.97 16.45 -1.02
C GLU A 328 -10.21 17.32 -2.01
N GLN A 329 -8.86 17.25 -2.00
CA GLN A 329 -8.00 18.06 -2.84
C GLN A 329 -8.09 17.64 -4.30
N VAL A 330 -8.15 18.63 -5.18
CA VAL A 330 -8.02 18.41 -6.62
C VAL A 330 -6.55 18.18 -6.97
N VAL A 331 -6.25 17.05 -7.61
CA VAL A 331 -4.90 16.66 -8.00
C VAL A 331 -4.60 17.11 -9.42
N TYR A 332 -3.45 17.79 -9.58
CA TYR A 332 -2.82 18.07 -10.85
C TYR A 332 -1.45 17.38 -10.92
N LEU A 333 -1.11 16.81 -12.06
CA LEU A 333 0.11 16.01 -12.22
C LEU A 333 1.19 16.74 -13.03
N VAL A 334 2.45 16.57 -12.65
CA VAL A 334 3.59 16.72 -13.57
C VAL A 334 4.06 15.31 -13.91
N ILE A 335 3.72 14.81 -15.10
CA ILE A 335 3.93 13.41 -15.47
C ILE A 335 3.99 13.25 -17.00
N ASP A 336 4.72 12.24 -17.47
CA ASP A 336 4.74 11.87 -18.89
C ASP A 336 3.36 11.38 -19.36
N ARG A 337 3.00 11.74 -20.59
CA ARG A 337 1.66 11.51 -21.16
C ARG A 337 1.26 10.03 -21.15
N ASP A 338 2.21 9.13 -21.41
CA ASP A 338 2.01 7.67 -21.46
C ASP A 338 1.80 7.04 -20.08
N ARG A 339 2.01 7.80 -19.00
CA ARG A 339 1.86 7.33 -17.61
C ARG A 339 0.63 7.88 -16.90
N VAL A 340 -0.09 8.82 -17.52
CA VAL A 340 -1.24 9.51 -16.90
C VAL A 340 -2.31 8.51 -16.45
N ASP A 341 -2.72 7.58 -17.32
CA ASP A 341 -3.80 6.64 -17.00
C ASP A 341 -3.40 5.68 -15.88
N HIS A 342 -2.12 5.29 -15.82
CA HIS A 342 -1.62 4.43 -14.75
C HIS A 342 -1.59 5.20 -13.41
N ALA A 343 -1.13 6.45 -13.41
CA ALA A 343 -1.14 7.28 -12.20
C ALA A 343 -2.56 7.58 -11.71
N VAL A 344 -3.52 7.79 -12.61
CA VAL A 344 -4.94 7.91 -12.24
C VAL A 344 -5.41 6.67 -11.52
N ARG A 345 -5.11 5.46 -12.04
CA ARG A 345 -5.48 4.19 -11.41
C ARG A 345 -4.88 4.05 -10.01
N ASP A 346 -3.59 4.29 -9.86
CA ASP A 346 -2.91 4.25 -8.56
C ASP A 346 -3.56 5.18 -7.53
N LEU A 347 -3.94 6.40 -7.95
CA LEU A 347 -4.56 7.39 -7.08
C LEU A 347 -5.99 7.00 -6.67
N VAL A 348 -6.82 6.53 -7.61
CA VAL A 348 -8.20 6.12 -7.27
C VAL A 348 -8.21 4.88 -6.37
N ARG A 349 -7.24 3.96 -6.52
CA ARG A 349 -7.09 2.79 -5.64
C ARG A 349 -6.91 3.15 -4.18
N ILE A 350 -6.33 4.32 -3.88
CA ILE A 350 -6.12 4.81 -2.51
C ILE A 350 -7.09 5.96 -2.11
N GLY A 351 -8.13 6.18 -2.90
CA GLY A 351 -9.21 7.13 -2.63
C GLY A 351 -8.93 8.59 -3.02
N LEU A 352 -7.98 8.83 -3.91
CA LEU A 352 -7.66 10.17 -4.44
C LEU A 352 -8.31 10.37 -5.81
N ASP A 353 -9.62 10.61 -5.79
CA ASP A 353 -10.47 10.48 -6.98
C ASP A 353 -10.46 11.71 -7.91
N ARG A 354 -9.96 12.85 -7.42
CA ARG A 354 -10.13 14.15 -8.06
C ARG A 354 -8.93 14.54 -8.94
N VAL A 355 -8.58 13.71 -9.92
CA VAL A 355 -7.47 13.98 -10.85
C VAL A 355 -7.95 14.83 -12.04
N ALA A 356 -7.62 16.12 -12.06
CA ALA A 356 -8.25 17.09 -12.97
C ALA A 356 -7.41 17.45 -14.21
N GLY A 357 -6.08 17.40 -14.11
CA GLY A 357 -5.22 17.77 -15.24
C GLY A 357 -3.77 17.41 -15.04
N TYR A 358 -2.99 17.52 -16.11
CA TYR A 358 -1.56 17.26 -16.06
C TYR A 358 -0.77 18.17 -17.02
N VAL A 359 0.51 18.34 -16.73
CA VAL A 359 1.53 18.87 -17.64
C VAL A 359 2.66 17.86 -17.78
N THR A 360 3.36 17.87 -18.91
CA THR A 360 4.52 16.99 -19.11
C THR A 360 5.79 17.61 -18.54
N PRO A 361 6.81 16.80 -18.19
CA PRO A 361 8.14 17.31 -17.84
C PRO A 361 8.74 18.21 -18.93
N ALA A 362 8.50 17.90 -20.21
CA ALA A 362 8.94 18.74 -21.34
C ALA A 362 8.24 20.10 -21.36
N ALA A 363 6.93 20.16 -21.06
CA ALA A 363 6.21 21.44 -20.95
C ALA A 363 6.72 22.28 -19.77
N LEU A 364 7.07 21.63 -18.65
CA LEU A 364 7.69 22.29 -17.49
C LEU A 364 9.07 22.86 -17.82
N ALA A 365 9.89 22.11 -18.57
CA ALA A 365 11.20 22.59 -19.03
C ALA A 365 11.08 23.80 -19.96
N ALA A 366 10.21 23.73 -20.98
CA ALA A 366 9.97 24.84 -21.90
C ALA A 366 9.43 26.10 -21.18
N TYR A 367 8.59 25.92 -20.16
CA TYR A 367 8.14 27.01 -19.31
C TYR A 367 9.30 27.70 -18.57
N ALA A 368 10.24 26.92 -18.03
CA ALA A 368 11.42 27.46 -17.34
C ALA A 368 12.35 28.20 -18.31
N GLU A 369 12.60 27.63 -19.50
CA GLU A 369 13.40 28.26 -20.56
C GLU A 369 12.81 29.60 -21.04
N ALA A 370 11.48 29.71 -21.03
CA ALA A 370 10.76 30.96 -21.32
C ALA A 370 10.77 31.97 -20.16
N GLY A 371 11.54 31.73 -19.10
CA GLY A 371 11.65 32.62 -17.93
C GLY A 371 10.54 32.42 -16.89
N GLY A 372 9.76 31.34 -16.99
CA GLY A 372 8.74 31.00 -16.01
C GLY A 372 9.36 30.66 -14.64
N PRO A 373 8.86 31.21 -13.53
CA PRO A 373 9.44 30.96 -12.21
C PRO A 373 9.25 29.52 -11.77
N LEU A 374 10.36 28.89 -11.36
CA LEU A 374 10.40 27.63 -10.63
C LEU A 374 11.14 27.80 -9.30
N ARG A 375 10.90 26.88 -8.38
CA ARG A 375 11.62 26.77 -7.11
C ARG A 375 12.71 25.71 -7.23
N SER A 376 13.80 25.95 -6.51
CA SER A 376 14.89 25.00 -6.32
C SER A 376 15.13 24.80 -4.83
N THR A 377 15.59 23.62 -4.47
CA THR A 377 15.96 23.23 -3.10
C THR A 377 17.47 23.09 -3.04
N GLU A 378 18.11 23.62 -1.99
CA GLU A 378 19.55 23.39 -1.78
C GLU A 378 19.82 21.90 -1.57
N VAL A 379 20.85 21.38 -2.23
CA VAL A 379 21.25 19.97 -2.13
C VAL A 379 22.65 19.86 -1.54
N ILE A 380 22.81 19.02 -0.52
CA ILE A 380 24.08 18.72 0.13
C ILE A 380 24.28 17.21 0.27
N ASP A 381 25.51 16.80 0.61
CA ASP A 381 25.87 15.45 1.02
C ASP A 381 26.11 15.37 2.54
N PHE A 382 26.50 14.19 3.05
CA PHE A 382 26.77 14.04 4.49
C PHE A 382 28.02 14.81 4.96
N ASP A 383 28.95 15.15 4.09
CA ASP A 383 30.06 16.07 4.45
C ASP A 383 29.54 17.50 4.65
N GLY A 384 28.59 17.93 3.82
CA GLY A 384 27.82 19.15 4.03
C GLY A 384 27.03 19.15 5.33
N VAL A 385 26.46 18.00 5.72
CA VAL A 385 25.79 17.83 7.02
C VAL A 385 26.79 17.97 8.17
N ARG A 386 27.96 17.30 8.11
CA ARG A 386 29.03 17.38 9.14
C ARG A 386 29.43 18.83 9.45
N ARG A 387 29.46 19.71 8.44
CA ARG A 387 29.80 21.12 8.60
C ARG A 387 28.71 21.98 9.23
N ARG A 388 27.44 21.55 9.20
CA ARG A 388 26.28 22.39 9.54
C ARG A 388 25.45 21.89 10.72
N TYR A 389 25.41 20.58 10.99
CA TYR A 389 24.40 20.00 11.89
C TYR A 389 24.44 20.47 13.36
N ARG A 390 25.56 21.06 13.81
CA ARG A 390 25.74 21.63 15.16
C ARG A 390 25.50 23.14 15.23
N GLN A 391 25.17 23.78 14.11
CA GLN A 391 24.87 25.21 14.09
C GLN A 391 23.51 25.48 14.76
N PRO A 392 23.37 26.57 15.53
CA PRO A 392 22.18 26.82 16.36
C PRO A 392 20.90 27.03 15.53
N ASP A 393 21.04 27.55 14.32
CA ASP A 393 20.00 27.84 13.33
C ASP A 393 19.66 26.65 12.42
N VAL A 394 20.26 25.48 12.65
CA VAL A 394 20.03 24.26 11.89
C VAL A 394 19.29 23.22 12.73
N ALA A 395 18.40 22.47 12.08
CA ALA A 395 17.81 21.24 12.59
C ALA A 395 18.05 20.10 11.61
N VAL A 396 18.24 18.89 12.13
CA VAL A 396 18.36 17.69 11.28
C VAL A 396 17.11 16.85 11.43
N LEU A 397 16.53 16.44 10.30
CA LEU A 397 15.36 15.57 10.24
C LEU A 397 15.73 14.26 9.56
N ASP A 398 15.60 13.17 10.30
CA ASP A 398 15.66 11.80 9.78
C ASP A 398 14.26 11.29 9.47
N VAL A 399 13.96 11.05 8.20
CA VAL A 399 12.64 10.58 7.76
C VAL A 399 12.55 9.07 7.54
N ARG A 400 13.50 8.30 8.08
CA ARG A 400 13.47 6.82 8.14
C ARG A 400 12.53 6.32 9.25
N SER A 401 12.29 5.00 9.28
CA SER A 401 11.53 4.36 10.38
C SER A 401 12.25 4.50 11.72
N ALA A 402 11.55 4.33 12.83
CA ALA A 402 12.18 4.34 14.16
C ALA A 402 13.24 3.23 14.31
N VAL A 403 13.04 2.09 13.64
CA VAL A 403 14.00 0.96 13.61
C VAL A 403 15.30 1.37 12.91
N GLU A 404 15.20 1.96 11.71
CA GLU A 404 16.36 2.44 10.96
C GLU A 404 17.10 3.56 11.72
N TYR A 405 16.36 4.43 12.40
CA TYR A 405 16.92 5.49 13.23
C TYR A 405 17.67 4.91 14.44
N GLY A 406 17.07 3.94 15.14
CA GLY A 406 17.66 3.28 16.31
C GLY A 406 18.97 2.54 15.99
N ALA A 407 19.12 2.03 14.76
CA ALA A 407 20.35 1.37 14.30
C ALA A 407 21.53 2.33 14.08
N GLY A 408 21.29 3.65 14.07
CA GLY A 408 22.31 4.68 13.92
C GLY A 408 21.80 5.88 13.13
N HIS A 409 22.10 7.09 13.61
CA HIS A 409 21.56 8.34 13.08
C HIS A 409 22.53 9.52 13.32
N VAL A 410 22.23 10.66 12.69
CA VAL A 410 22.90 11.95 12.97
C VAL A 410 22.54 12.40 14.39
N GLU A 411 23.55 12.70 15.20
CA GLU A 411 23.40 13.18 16.58
C GLU A 411 22.45 14.39 16.65
N GLY A 412 21.43 14.32 17.53
CA GLY A 412 20.44 15.38 17.72
C GLY A 412 19.36 15.47 16.64
N ALA A 413 19.32 14.52 15.68
CA ALA A 413 18.28 14.51 14.66
C ALA A 413 16.89 14.23 15.25
N ILE A 414 15.89 14.93 14.71
CA ILE A 414 14.47 14.64 14.95
C ILE A 414 14.10 13.46 14.06
N ASN A 415 13.51 12.39 14.60
CA ASN A 415 12.98 11.29 13.81
C ASN A 415 11.46 11.41 13.62
N VAL A 416 11.05 11.48 12.35
CA VAL A 416 9.65 11.39 11.91
C VAL A 416 9.61 10.66 10.56
N PRO A 417 9.14 9.39 10.52
CA PRO A 417 9.03 8.65 9.26
C PRO A 417 8.26 9.44 8.20
N HIS A 418 8.75 9.44 6.95
CA HIS A 418 8.22 10.34 5.92
C HIS A 418 6.70 10.21 5.69
N THR A 419 6.11 9.02 5.80
CA THR A 419 4.67 8.76 5.65
C THR A 419 3.81 9.30 6.79
N ARG A 420 4.44 9.70 7.90
CA ARG A 420 3.78 10.27 9.09
C ARG A 420 4.08 11.75 9.28
N LEU A 421 4.92 12.33 8.42
CA LEU A 421 5.43 13.69 8.56
C LEU A 421 4.32 14.76 8.51
N ALA A 422 3.32 14.58 7.63
CA ALA A 422 2.23 15.54 7.48
C ALA A 422 1.45 15.78 8.79
N ALA A 423 1.21 14.71 9.56
CA ALA A 423 0.49 14.77 10.84
C ALA A 423 1.36 15.21 12.02
N GLN A 424 2.67 15.45 11.81
CA GLN A 424 3.65 15.76 12.84
C GLN A 424 4.50 16.99 12.49
N LEU A 425 3.95 17.84 11.62
CA LEU A 425 4.61 19.04 11.08
C LEU A 425 4.95 20.09 12.15
N GLU A 426 4.29 20.03 13.31
CA GLU A 426 4.51 20.86 14.50
C GLU A 426 5.79 20.49 15.25
N ARG A 427 6.27 19.24 15.13
CA ARG A 427 7.55 18.81 15.69
C ARG A 427 8.74 19.41 14.95
N ILE A 428 8.52 19.94 13.75
CA ILE A 428 9.57 20.46 12.88
C ILE A 428 9.68 21.99 13.07
N PRO A 429 10.87 22.52 13.43
CA PRO A 429 11.04 23.94 13.68
C PRO A 429 10.77 24.79 12.44
N LYS A 430 10.23 25.99 12.64
CA LYS A 430 9.87 26.93 11.56
C LYS A 430 10.92 28.01 11.33
N ASP A 431 11.76 28.24 12.33
CA ASP A 431 12.76 29.30 12.40
C ASP A 431 14.18 28.83 12.04
N LYS A 432 14.34 27.53 11.75
CA LYS A 432 15.61 26.87 11.42
C LYS A 432 15.65 26.36 9.99
N ASP A 433 16.86 26.21 9.47
CA ASP A 433 17.10 25.43 8.25
C ASP A 433 17.06 23.94 8.59
N VAL A 434 16.23 23.19 7.87
CA VAL A 434 16.01 21.77 8.14
C VAL A 434 16.79 20.92 7.14
N LEU A 435 17.83 20.24 7.61
CA LEU A 435 18.57 19.23 6.84
C LEU A 435 17.75 17.94 6.82
N VAL A 436 17.20 17.56 5.68
CA VAL A 436 16.33 16.38 5.56
C VAL A 436 17.08 15.23 4.91
N TYR A 437 17.20 14.11 5.61
CA TYR A 437 17.86 12.92 5.09
C TYR A 437 17.03 11.65 5.33
N CYS A 438 17.36 10.62 4.55
CA CYS A 438 16.87 9.26 4.78
C CYS A 438 18.02 8.28 4.48
N ARG A 439 17.72 7.03 4.12
CA ARG A 439 18.78 6.07 3.75
C ARG A 439 19.61 6.51 2.54
N SER A 440 18.96 6.99 1.48
CA SER A 440 19.59 7.20 0.15
C SER A 440 18.97 8.34 -0.66
N GLY A 441 18.32 9.29 0.02
CA GLY A 441 17.73 10.49 -0.60
C GLY A 441 16.31 10.37 -1.14
N GLY A 442 15.77 9.19 -1.45
CA GLY A 442 14.41 9.06 -2.04
C GLY A 442 13.29 9.61 -1.14
N ARG A 443 13.09 9.01 0.04
CA ARG A 443 12.10 9.47 1.04
C ARG A 443 12.32 10.91 1.50
N ALA A 444 13.59 11.33 1.57
CA ALA A 444 13.95 12.68 1.94
C ALA A 444 13.50 13.69 0.88
N ALA A 445 13.53 13.34 -0.40
CA ALA A 445 13.06 14.23 -1.46
C ALA A 445 11.55 14.52 -1.36
N ALA A 446 10.75 13.48 -1.09
CA ALA A 446 9.31 13.62 -0.86
C ALA A 446 9.01 14.47 0.40
N ALA A 447 9.73 14.19 1.50
CA ALA A 447 9.60 14.94 2.75
C ALA A 447 10.02 16.42 2.60
N SER A 448 11.09 16.71 1.85
CA SER A 448 11.53 18.06 1.54
C SER A 448 10.44 18.86 0.83
N ALA A 449 9.80 18.28 -0.20
CA ALA A 449 8.71 18.94 -0.92
C ALA A 449 7.50 19.24 -0.01
N LEU A 450 7.14 18.30 0.89
CA LEU A 450 6.08 18.52 1.87
C LEU A 450 6.42 19.67 2.83
N LEU A 451 7.65 19.71 3.35
CA LEU A 451 8.11 20.74 4.28
C LEU A 451 8.17 22.12 3.61
N GLU A 452 8.66 22.21 2.38
CA GLU A 452 8.66 23.44 1.59
C GLU A 452 7.25 23.94 1.29
N ARG A 453 6.33 23.05 0.91
CA ARG A 453 4.89 23.38 0.75
C ARG A 453 4.30 23.92 2.04
N ALA A 454 4.74 23.38 3.18
CA ALA A 454 4.32 23.86 4.48
C ALA A 454 5.06 25.15 4.91
N GLY A 455 6.02 25.66 4.14
CA GLY A 455 6.73 26.93 4.40
C GLY A 455 7.96 26.80 5.29
N ARG A 456 8.59 25.63 5.36
CA ARG A 456 9.85 25.42 6.08
C ARG A 456 11.03 25.71 5.15
N ARG A 457 12.14 26.17 5.72
CA ARG A 457 13.42 26.30 4.99
C ARG A 457 14.10 24.95 4.99
N VAL A 458 14.29 24.37 3.81
CA VAL A 458 14.73 22.98 3.65
C VAL A 458 16.05 22.93 2.89
N ILE A 459 16.95 22.09 3.39
CA ILE A 459 18.15 21.67 2.68
C ILE A 459 18.07 20.15 2.53
N TYR A 460 18.07 19.67 1.30
CA TYR A 460 17.92 18.28 0.96
C TYR A 460 19.28 17.55 1.01
N VAL A 461 19.34 16.41 1.71
CA VAL A 461 20.55 15.57 1.75
C VAL A 461 20.41 14.42 0.74
N ASP A 462 21.24 14.44 -0.30
CA ASP A 462 21.23 13.45 -1.40
C ASP A 462 22.45 12.53 -1.36
N ASP A 463 22.52 11.72 -0.30
CA ASP A 463 23.64 10.79 -0.07
C ASP A 463 23.18 9.56 0.74
N ASP A 464 24.07 8.56 0.89
CA ASP A 464 23.82 7.37 1.70
C ASP A 464 24.20 7.60 3.17
N VAL A 465 23.26 7.38 4.09
CA VAL A 465 23.47 7.53 5.54
C VAL A 465 24.58 6.63 6.08
N ALA A 466 24.91 5.53 5.39
CA ALA A 466 26.06 4.70 5.74
C ALA A 466 27.38 5.49 5.81
N ARG A 467 27.55 6.55 5.01
CA ARG A 467 28.73 7.43 5.07
C ARG A 467 28.82 8.25 6.37
N TRP A 468 27.69 8.41 7.05
CA TRP A 468 27.64 9.00 8.38
C TRP A 468 27.93 7.95 9.46
N THR A 469 27.19 6.84 9.45
CA THR A 469 27.19 5.83 10.52
C THR A 469 28.39 4.89 10.48
N GLN A 470 29.02 4.73 9.32
CA GLN A 470 30.24 3.96 9.11
C GLN A 470 31.27 4.84 8.39
N PRO A 471 31.87 5.84 9.07
CA PRO A 471 32.92 6.63 8.45
C PRO A 471 34.03 5.69 7.97
N ALA A 472 34.48 5.85 6.73
CA ALA A 472 35.56 5.05 6.17
C ALA A 472 36.74 5.00 7.16
N ALA A 473 37.29 3.81 7.37
CA ALA A 473 38.51 3.65 8.16
C ALA A 473 39.56 4.60 7.59
N VAL A 474 40.08 5.50 8.45
CA VAL A 474 41.18 6.39 8.10
C VAL A 474 42.33 5.51 7.61
N PRO A 475 42.85 5.68 6.39
CA PRO A 475 44.06 4.98 5.97
C PRO A 475 45.17 5.34 6.97
N ALA A 476 45.80 4.31 7.54
CA ALA A 476 46.85 4.44 8.55
C ALA A 476 48.07 5.23 8.04
#